data_AF-A0AA88Q4J8-F1
#
_entry.id   AF-A0AA88Q4J8-F1
#
_cell.length_a   1.000
_cell.length_b   1.000
_cell.length_c   1.000
_cell.angle_alpha   90.00
_cell.angle_beta   90.00
_cell.angle_gamma   90.00
#
_symmetry.space_group_name_H-M   'P 1'
#
loop_
_entity.id
_entity.type
_entity.pdbx_description
1 polymer ?
#
loop_
_entity_poly.entity_id
_entity_poly.type
_entity_poly.pdbx_seq_one_letter_code
_entity_poly.pdbx_strand_id
1 'polypeptide(L)'
;MRVISQQVYEGYVWVGLSRTDASASWVWSDQSPITFVPWGTNQPNNWANSQYCVAITQNADLNDLDCPRKLPAVCYTERLKQTVRLKVKTSGDINDPAVNTEVLQQIEELLKEKGLRDYAKLSWKIQPDGNVFQKSRRSDATSPPQTCS
;
A
#
# COMPACT_ATOMS: atom_id res chain seq x y z
N MET A 1 7.90 4.63 1.38
CA MET A 1 7.16 5.66 0.61
C MET A 1 7.71 5.70 -0.81
N ARG A 2 6.89 5.40 -1.84
CA ARG A 2 7.26 5.61 -3.25
C ARG A 2 6.59 6.90 -3.71
N VAL A 3 7.34 7.86 -4.23
CA VAL A 3 6.79 9.08 -4.83
C VAL A 3 6.21 8.70 -6.20
N ILE A 4 4.89 8.83 -6.37
CA ILE A 4 4.17 8.42 -7.59
C ILE A 4 4.16 9.56 -8.63
N SER A 5 4.32 10.82 -8.19
CA SER A 5 4.52 12.00 -9.04
C SER A 5 5.03 13.17 -8.20
N GLN A 6 5.99 13.96 -8.72
CA GLN A 6 6.41 15.22 -8.11
C GLN A 6 5.55 16.34 -8.69
N GLN A 7 4.50 16.73 -7.98
CA GLN A 7 3.70 17.91 -8.30
C GLN A 7 4.25 19.10 -7.49
N VAL A 8 4.65 20.16 -8.18
CA VAL A 8 4.99 21.43 -7.53
C VAL A 8 3.68 22.13 -7.20
N TYR A 9 3.36 22.19 -5.91
CA TYR A 9 2.20 22.94 -5.43
C TYR A 9 2.67 24.30 -4.94
N GLU A 10 2.13 25.37 -5.52
CA GLU A 10 2.35 26.72 -5.01
C GLU A 10 1.41 26.97 -3.82
N GLY A 11 1.94 26.82 -2.60
CA GLY A 11 1.21 27.10 -1.37
C GLY A 11 1.50 26.11 -0.25
N TYR A 12 0.62 26.13 0.77
CA TYR A 12 0.66 25.20 1.89
C TYR A 12 -0.31 24.05 1.69
N VAL A 13 0.12 22.84 2.06
CA VAL A 13 -0.70 21.63 1.96
C VAL A 13 -0.73 20.93 3.30
N TRP A 14 -1.92 20.68 3.82
CA TRP A 14 -2.09 19.95 5.07
C TRP A 14 -1.52 18.53 4.96
N VAL A 15 -0.78 18.14 6.00
CA VAL A 15 -0.42 16.75 6.27
C VAL A 15 -1.11 16.28 7.53
N GLY A 16 -1.26 14.97 7.70
CA GLY A 16 -1.94 14.37 8.85
C GLY A 16 -1.18 14.48 10.18
N LEU A 17 -0.30 15.47 10.38
CA LEU A 17 0.44 15.67 11.63
C LEU A 17 -0.21 16.80 12.44
N SER A 18 -0.54 16.52 13.70
CA SER A 18 -1.20 17.48 14.60
C SER A 18 -0.86 17.23 16.06
N ARG A 19 -1.22 18.17 16.93
CA ARG A 19 -1.17 18.03 18.39
C ARG A 19 -2.42 18.66 19.00
N THR A 20 -2.76 18.33 20.25
CA THR A 20 -3.97 18.87 20.90
C THR A 20 -3.76 20.23 21.54
N ASP A 21 -2.53 20.52 21.96
CA ASP A 21 -2.12 21.75 22.65
C ASP A 21 -0.60 21.92 22.58
N ALA A 22 -0.08 23.01 23.16
CA ALA A 22 1.33 23.36 23.11
C ALA A 22 2.26 22.36 23.82
N SER A 23 1.75 21.63 24.81
CA SER A 23 2.50 20.65 25.60
C SER A 23 2.43 19.23 25.05
N ALA A 24 1.43 18.96 24.20
CA ALA A 24 1.24 17.66 23.58
C ALA A 24 2.31 17.36 22.52
N SER A 25 2.68 16.08 22.44
CA SER A 25 3.49 15.56 21.34
C SER A 25 2.72 15.64 20.02
N TRP A 26 3.45 15.82 18.94
CA TRP A 26 2.92 15.64 17.59
C TRP A 26 2.49 14.19 17.38
N VAL A 27 1.41 13.97 16.64
CA VAL A 27 0.84 12.66 16.32
C VAL A 27 0.38 12.64 14.86
N TRP A 28 0.79 11.60 14.14
CA TRP A 28 0.26 11.31 12.80
C TRP A 28 -1.16 10.77 12.87
N SER A 29 -2.01 11.11 11.91
CA SER A 29 -3.40 10.69 11.83
C SER A 29 -3.59 9.18 11.74
N ASP A 30 -2.57 8.45 11.26
CA ASP A 30 -2.55 6.99 11.22
C ASP A 30 -1.90 6.35 12.47
N GLN A 31 -1.53 7.17 13.46
CA GLN A 31 -0.86 6.78 14.70
C GLN A 31 0.53 6.15 14.50
N SER A 32 1.13 6.31 13.32
CA SER A 32 2.50 5.86 13.09
C SER A 32 3.49 6.59 14.00
N PRO A 33 4.59 5.94 14.42
CA PRO A 33 5.60 6.58 15.24
C PRO A 33 6.30 7.70 14.47
N ILE A 34 6.55 8.82 15.15
CA ILE A 34 7.34 9.91 14.58
C ILE A 34 8.82 9.51 14.60
N THR A 35 9.40 9.32 13.43
CA THR A 35 10.84 9.01 13.27
C THR A 35 11.64 10.20 12.79
N PHE A 36 11.09 10.99 11.87
CA PHE A 36 11.71 12.17 11.31
C PHE A 36 10.65 13.17 10.83
N VAL A 37 10.86 14.45 11.12
CA VAL A 37 9.98 15.55 10.71
C VAL A 37 10.86 16.69 10.17
N PRO A 38 10.81 17.00 8.87
CA PRO A 38 11.66 18.03 8.27
C PRO A 38 11.07 19.43 8.52
N TRP A 39 11.17 19.92 9.75
CA TRP A 39 10.73 21.27 10.09
C TRP A 39 11.48 22.33 9.27
N GLY A 40 10.75 23.35 8.84
CA GLY A 40 11.34 24.54 8.25
C GLY A 40 12.15 25.34 9.27
N THR A 41 12.90 26.31 8.78
CA THR A 41 13.69 27.19 9.66
C THR A 41 12.77 27.89 10.68
N ASN A 42 13.14 27.82 11.96
CA ASN A 42 12.37 28.34 13.09
C ASN A 42 11.02 27.66 13.33
N GLN A 43 10.81 26.43 12.88
CA GLN A 43 9.59 25.65 13.12
C GLN A 43 9.82 24.44 14.03
N PRO A 44 8.80 23.97 14.77
CA PRO A 44 7.50 24.62 14.96
C PRO A 44 7.61 25.80 15.93
N ASN A 45 6.89 26.90 15.69
CA ASN A 45 6.99 28.12 16.52
C ASN A 45 5.76 28.42 17.38
N ASN A 46 4.65 27.70 17.19
CA ASN A 46 3.40 27.92 17.90
C ASN A 46 2.97 29.39 17.98
N TRP A 47 3.02 30.12 16.86
CA TRP A 47 2.67 31.53 16.79
C TRP A 47 1.29 31.79 17.43
N ALA A 48 1.21 32.83 18.25
CA ALA A 48 0.00 33.20 19.02
C ALA A 48 -0.59 32.08 19.91
N ASN A 49 0.17 31.02 20.18
CA ASN A 49 -0.28 29.84 20.93
C ASN A 49 -1.51 29.15 20.33
N SER A 50 -1.60 29.09 19.00
CA SER A 50 -2.77 28.53 18.29
C SER A 50 -2.43 27.55 17.15
N GLN A 51 -1.15 27.24 16.94
CA GLN A 51 -0.70 26.44 15.79
C GLN A 51 -0.48 24.98 16.18
N TYR A 52 -1.49 24.18 15.85
CA TYR A 52 -1.59 22.78 16.27
C TYR A 52 -1.73 21.80 15.09
N CYS A 53 -1.73 22.30 13.86
CA CYS A 53 -1.77 21.51 12.63
C CYS A 53 -0.55 21.80 11.77
N VAL A 54 -0.09 20.82 10.99
CA VAL A 54 1.14 20.96 10.19
C VAL A 54 0.86 20.93 8.71
N ALA A 55 1.48 21.85 7.97
CA ALA A 55 1.46 21.89 6.52
C ALA A 55 2.86 21.75 5.92
N ILE A 56 2.93 21.12 4.75
CA ILE A 56 4.10 21.19 3.86
C ILE A 56 4.10 22.56 3.19
N THR A 57 5.27 23.20 3.11
CA THR A 57 5.49 24.43 2.34
C THR A 57 5.99 24.12 0.93
N GLN A 58 6.05 25.14 0.07
CA GLN A 58 6.65 25.05 -1.26
C GLN A 58 8.12 24.57 -1.27
N ASN A 59 8.85 24.70 -0.15
CA ASN A 59 10.23 24.24 -0.01
C ASN A 59 10.32 22.76 0.41
N ALA A 60 9.19 22.06 0.49
CA ALA A 60 9.08 20.68 0.98
C ALA A 60 9.51 20.46 2.45
N ASP A 61 9.55 21.54 3.23
CA ASP A 61 9.69 21.52 4.70
C ASP A 61 8.31 21.69 5.39
N LEU A 62 8.27 21.51 6.71
CA LEU A 62 7.04 21.57 7.50
C LEU A 62 6.93 22.85 8.32
N ASN A 63 5.69 23.32 8.48
CA ASN A 63 5.35 24.51 9.26
C ASN A 63 4.09 24.23 10.10
N ASP A 64 4.07 24.62 11.38
CA ASP A 64 2.84 24.58 12.18
C ASP A 64 1.98 25.82 11.89
N LEU A 65 0.67 25.60 11.76
CA LEU A 65 -0.30 26.61 11.38
C LEU A 65 -1.59 26.43 12.18
N ASP A 66 -2.41 27.48 12.20
CA ASP A 66 -3.73 27.44 12.82
C ASP A 66 -4.63 26.47 12.05
N CYS A 67 -5.10 25.44 12.73
CA CYS A 67 -5.97 24.39 12.16
C CYS A 67 -7.22 24.91 11.40
N PRO A 68 -7.86 26.04 11.80
CA PRO A 68 -9.02 26.55 11.07
C PRO A 68 -8.75 27.03 9.62
N ARG A 69 -7.48 27.17 9.21
CA ARG A 69 -7.12 27.60 7.85
C ARG A 69 -7.65 26.61 6.80
N LYS A 70 -8.17 27.16 5.70
CA LYS A 70 -8.68 26.40 4.55
C LYS A 70 -7.56 26.17 3.55
N LEU A 71 -6.93 24.99 3.62
CA LEU A 71 -5.87 24.54 2.71
C LEU A 71 -6.23 23.17 2.13
N PRO A 72 -5.71 22.80 0.94
CA PRO A 72 -5.80 21.42 0.47
C PRO A 72 -5.06 20.48 1.42
N ALA A 73 -5.41 19.19 1.38
CA ALA A 73 -4.78 18.16 2.20
C ALA A 73 -4.30 17.00 1.33
N VAL A 74 -3.19 16.38 1.72
CA VAL A 74 -2.72 15.13 1.13
C VAL A 74 -3.20 13.96 1.98
N CYS A 75 -3.87 13.02 1.32
CA CYS A 75 -4.21 11.72 1.90
C CYS A 75 -3.26 10.67 1.32
N TYR A 76 -2.81 9.74 2.15
CA TYR A 76 -2.23 8.49 1.69
C TYR A 76 -3.04 7.32 2.21
N THR A 77 -2.97 6.22 1.47
CA THR A 77 -3.51 4.94 1.91
C THR A 77 -2.43 3.92 1.67
N GLU A 78 -1.99 3.27 2.74
CA GLU A 78 -1.12 2.12 2.62
C GLU A 78 -1.89 0.99 1.92
N ARG A 79 -1.63 0.82 0.62
CA ARG A 79 -2.14 -0.34 -0.11
C ARG A 79 -1.27 -1.53 0.27
N LEU A 80 -1.69 -2.24 1.32
CA LEU A 80 -1.09 -3.52 1.68
C LEU A 80 -1.26 -4.50 0.50
N LYS A 81 -0.17 -4.75 -0.22
CA LYS A 81 -0.14 -5.80 -1.24
C LYS A 81 0.04 -7.14 -0.55
N GLN A 82 -1.07 -7.79 -0.26
CA GLN A 82 -1.06 -9.17 0.21
C GLN A 82 -0.87 -10.11 -0.98
N THR A 83 0.11 -11.01 -0.88
CA THR A 83 0.31 -12.07 -1.89
C THR A 83 -0.17 -13.39 -1.31
N VAL A 84 -1.26 -13.91 -1.85
CA VAL A 84 -1.75 -15.25 -1.52
C VAL A 84 -1.10 -16.27 -2.46
N ARG A 85 -0.56 -17.36 -1.92
CA ARG A 85 -0.03 -18.47 -2.71
C ARG A 85 -1.06 -19.58 -2.80
N LEU A 86 -1.51 -19.88 -4.02
CA LEU A 86 -2.48 -20.93 -4.28
C LEU A 86 -1.77 -22.16 -4.86
N LYS A 87 -2.13 -23.35 -4.37
CA LYS A 87 -1.81 -24.62 -5.04
C LYS A 87 -3.10 -25.17 -5.61
N VAL A 88 -3.15 -25.33 -6.92
CA VAL A 88 -4.35 -25.79 -7.64
C VAL A 88 -4.03 -27.10 -8.33
N LYS A 89 -4.91 -28.09 -8.20
CA LYS A 89 -4.84 -29.36 -8.92
C LYS A 89 -5.93 -29.36 -9.98
N THR A 90 -5.53 -29.44 -11.24
CA THR A 90 -6.44 -29.44 -12.39
C THR A 90 -5.91 -30.41 -13.46
N SER A 91 -6.81 -30.89 -14.31
CA SER A 91 -6.48 -31.66 -15.51
C SER A 91 -6.18 -30.76 -16.73
N GLY A 92 -6.59 -29.49 -16.69
CA GLY A 92 -6.39 -28.51 -17.77
C GLY A 92 -5.20 -27.57 -17.55
N ASP A 93 -4.92 -26.72 -18.54
CA ASP A 93 -3.93 -25.65 -18.39
C ASP A 93 -4.55 -24.45 -17.66
N ILE A 94 -4.06 -24.17 -16.46
CA ILE A 94 -4.53 -23.05 -15.64
C ILE A 94 -3.94 -21.70 -16.06
N ASN A 95 -2.92 -21.70 -16.94
CA ASN A 95 -2.37 -20.46 -17.49
C ASN A 95 -3.14 -19.95 -18.71
N ASP A 96 -4.17 -20.68 -19.17
CA ASP A 96 -5.09 -20.19 -20.20
C ASP A 96 -5.72 -18.84 -19.78
N PRO A 97 -5.69 -17.79 -20.62
CA PRO A 97 -6.19 -16.47 -20.27
C PRO A 97 -7.67 -16.43 -19.89
N ALA A 98 -8.52 -17.26 -20.50
CA ALA A 98 -9.93 -17.32 -20.15
C ALA A 98 -10.13 -17.99 -18.78
N VAL A 99 -9.40 -19.08 -18.53
CA VAL A 99 -9.45 -19.80 -17.24
C VAL A 99 -8.93 -18.93 -16.10
N ASN A 100 -7.78 -18.28 -16.29
CA ASN A 100 -7.17 -17.49 -15.22
C ASN A 100 -8.00 -16.23 -14.88
N THR A 101 -8.74 -15.68 -15.85
CA THR A 101 -9.61 -14.52 -15.66
C THR A 101 -10.84 -14.93 -14.86
N GLU A 102 -11.44 -16.07 -15.19
CA GLU A 102 -12.57 -16.64 -14.47
C GLU A 102 -12.21 -16.96 -13.00
N VAL A 103 -11.03 -17.55 -12.77
CA VAL A 103 -10.56 -17.82 -11.40
C VAL A 103 -10.36 -16.52 -10.60
N LEU A 104 -9.83 -15.45 -11.20
CA LEU A 104 -9.73 -14.16 -10.51
C LEU A 104 -11.11 -13.61 -10.12
N GLN A 105 -12.08 -13.70 -11.02
CA GLN A 105 -13.43 -13.22 -10.76
C GLN A 105 -14.08 -13.96 -9.59
N GLN A 106 -13.97 -15.29 -9.56
CA GLN A 106 -14.51 -16.09 -8.46
C GLN A 106 -13.86 -15.75 -7.11
N ILE A 107 -12.54 -15.53 -7.09
CA ILE A 107 -11.84 -15.09 -5.87
C ILE A 107 -12.34 -13.71 -5.45
N GLU A 108 -12.56 -12.79 -6.38
CA GLU A 108 -13.06 -11.45 -6.08
C GLU A 108 -14.46 -11.49 -5.43
N GLU A 109 -15.36 -12.31 -5.96
CA GLU A 109 -16.71 -12.50 -5.43
C GLU A 109 -16.69 -13.11 -4.02
N LEU A 110 -15.85 -14.13 -3.80
CA LEU A 110 -15.67 -14.74 -2.49
C LEU A 110 -15.19 -13.70 -1.46
N LEU A 111 -14.23 -12.84 -1.83
CA LEU A 111 -13.73 -11.80 -0.92
C LEU A 111 -14.81 -10.76 -0.59
N LYS A 112 -15.66 -10.40 -1.57
CA LYS A 112 -16.81 -9.51 -1.35
C LYS A 112 -17.81 -10.10 -0.36
N GLU A 113 -18.10 -11.40 -0.47
CA GLU A 113 -18.98 -12.12 0.46
C GLU A 113 -18.41 -12.12 1.89
N LYS A 114 -17.09 -12.30 2.05
CA LYS A 114 -16.42 -12.29 3.36
C LYS A 114 -16.21 -10.89 3.95
N GLY A 115 -16.77 -9.85 3.36
CA GLY A 115 -16.72 -8.48 3.89
C GLY A 115 -15.41 -7.73 3.61
N LEU A 116 -14.52 -8.27 2.77
CA LEU A 116 -13.24 -7.67 2.40
C LEU A 116 -13.43 -6.69 1.23
N ARG A 117 -14.33 -5.72 1.41
CA ARG A 117 -14.86 -4.86 0.33
C ARG A 117 -13.87 -3.78 -0.18
N ASP A 118 -12.84 -3.49 0.59
CA ASP A 118 -11.90 -2.38 0.30
C ASP A 118 -10.63 -2.81 -0.45
N TYR A 119 -10.43 -4.11 -0.71
CA TYR A 119 -9.27 -4.63 -1.47
C TYR A 119 -9.53 -4.59 -2.97
N ALA A 120 -9.83 -3.40 -3.49
CA ALA A 120 -10.14 -3.20 -4.90
C ALA A 120 -8.87 -3.19 -5.77
N LYS A 121 -8.32 -4.38 -6.03
CA LYS A 121 -7.61 -4.79 -7.27
C LYS A 121 -6.89 -6.13 -7.04
N LEU A 122 -7.54 -7.24 -7.42
CA LEU A 122 -6.86 -8.52 -7.58
C LEU A 122 -6.10 -8.55 -8.90
N SER A 123 -4.92 -9.17 -8.91
CA SER A 123 -4.15 -9.39 -10.12
C SER A 123 -3.24 -10.59 -9.94
N TRP A 124 -3.05 -11.35 -11.01
CA TRP A 124 -2.03 -12.39 -11.04
C TRP A 124 -0.63 -11.79 -10.91
N LYS A 125 0.22 -12.48 -10.15
CA LYS A 125 1.66 -12.24 -10.19
C LYS A 125 2.25 -13.05 -11.35
N ILE A 126 2.47 -12.37 -12.47
CA ILE A 126 3.15 -12.95 -13.63
C ILE A 126 4.63 -13.14 -13.29
N GLN A 127 5.16 -14.31 -13.60
CA GLN A 127 6.55 -14.67 -13.39
C GLN A 127 7.41 -14.27 -14.60
N PRO A 128 8.75 -14.29 -14.49
CA PRO A 128 9.63 -13.90 -15.59
C PRO A 128 9.43 -14.70 -16.89
N ASP A 129 8.90 -15.92 -16.79
CA ASP A 129 8.58 -16.80 -17.92
C ASP A 129 7.22 -16.49 -18.57
N GLY A 130 6.51 -15.47 -18.08
CA GLY A 130 5.17 -15.10 -18.56
C GLY A 130 4.03 -15.90 -17.93
N ASN A 131 4.32 -16.94 -17.14
CA ASN A 131 3.29 -17.77 -16.51
C ASN A 131 2.87 -17.23 -15.15
N VAL A 132 1.65 -17.59 -14.75
CA VAL A 132 1.13 -17.32 -13.40
C VAL A 132 1.42 -18.51 -12.48
N PHE A 133 1.14 -19.71 -12.97
CA PHE A 133 1.29 -20.96 -12.21
C PHE A 133 2.42 -21.81 -12.77
N GLN A 134 3.27 -22.33 -11.87
CA GLN A 134 4.27 -23.33 -12.19
C GLN A 134 3.69 -24.73 -12.00
N LYS A 135 3.87 -25.61 -13.00
CA LYS A 135 3.54 -27.03 -12.85
C LYS A 135 4.48 -27.63 -11.80
N SER A 136 3.94 -28.15 -10.69
CA SER A 136 4.73 -28.94 -9.77
C SER A 136 5.18 -30.21 -10.49
N ARG A 137 6.49 -30.48 -10.55
CA ARG A 137 6.97 -31.81 -10.92
C ARG A 137 6.32 -32.82 -9.98
N ARG A 138 5.72 -33.89 -10.51
CA ARG A 138 5.52 -35.09 -9.70
C ARG A 138 6.92 -35.46 -9.21
N SER A 139 7.10 -35.63 -7.91
CA SER A 139 8.19 -36.48 -7.44
C SER A 139 8.00 -37.80 -8.16
N ASP A 140 8.88 -38.10 -9.11
CA ASP A 140 8.90 -39.37 -9.81
C ASP A 140 8.80 -40.46 -8.74
N ALA A 141 7.71 -41.22 -8.79
CA ALA A 141 7.67 -42.49 -8.12
C ALA A 141 8.87 -43.26 -8.66
N THR A 142 9.80 -43.61 -7.79
CA THR A 142 10.96 -44.46 -8.06
C THR A 142 10.49 -45.68 -8.84
N SER A 143 10.60 -45.65 -10.17
CA SER A 143 10.36 -46.81 -11.01
C SER A 143 11.53 -47.77 -10.76
N PRO A 144 11.28 -49.04 -10.37
CA PRO A 144 12.35 -50.01 -10.16
C PRO A 144 13.17 -50.21 -11.44
N PRO A 145 14.47 -50.52 -11.34
CA PRO A 145 15.31 -50.72 -12.51
C PRO A 145 14.79 -51.91 -13.33
N GLN A 146 14.50 -51.67 -14.60
CA GLN A 146 14.26 -52.73 -15.57
C GLN A 146 15.59 -53.41 -15.87
N THR A 147 15.80 -54.62 -15.34
CA THR A 147 16.83 -55.53 -15.82
C THR A 147 16.22 -56.37 -16.94
N CYS A 148 16.71 -56.19 -18.17
CA CYS A 148 16.47 -57.14 -19.25
C CYS A 148 17.62 -58.14 -19.31
N SER A 149 17.27 -59.41 -19.53
CA SER A 149 18.14 -60.58 -19.64
C SER A 149 18.90 -60.64 -20.96
#